data_AF-A0A3C1D9L5-F1
#
_entry.id   AF-A0A3C1D9L5-F1
#
_cell.length_a   1.000
_cell.length_b   1.000
_cell.length_c   1.000
_cell.angle_alpha   90.00
_cell.angle_beta   90.00
_cell.angle_gamma   90.00
#
_symmetry.space_group_name_H-M   'P 1'
#
loop_
_entity.id
_entity.type
_entity.pdbx_description
1 polymer ?
#
loop_
_entity_poly.entity_id
_entity_poly.type
_entity_poly.pdbx_seq_one_letter_code
_entity_poly.pdbx_strand_id
1 'polypeptide(L)'
;MSNMAITAKEIEKKYGISVSRLDEIEERAARGELPGEPGPVSAGRPLKFGTALKMVGYKEVPEIVEAIDRRAGSLGMTRSDYLRDLVRKDLARA
;
A
#
# COMPACT_ATOMS: atom_id res chain seq x y z
N MET A 1 -19.20 -8.76 10.07
CA MET A 1 -17.73 -8.82 10.17
C MET A 1 -17.37 -8.49 11.60
N SER A 2 -17.00 -9.46 12.43
CA SER A 2 -16.56 -9.18 13.81
C SER A 2 -15.31 -8.31 13.76
N ASN A 3 -15.34 -7.18 14.46
CA ASN A 3 -14.13 -6.46 14.83
C ASN A 3 -13.31 -7.38 15.75
N MET A 4 -12.35 -8.14 15.21
CA MET A 4 -11.31 -8.74 16.04
C MET A 4 -10.42 -7.60 16.53
N ALA A 5 -10.65 -7.15 17.76
CA ALA A 5 -9.70 -6.31 18.46
C ALA A 5 -8.42 -7.14 18.69
N ILE A 6 -7.35 -6.79 17.98
CA ILE A 6 -6.02 -7.37 18.21
C ILE A 6 -5.58 -6.94 19.61
N THR A 7 -5.12 -7.89 20.42
CA THR A 7 -4.62 -7.61 21.78
C THR A 7 -3.24 -6.94 21.72
N ALA A 8 -2.89 -6.16 22.76
CA ALA A 8 -1.58 -5.51 22.84
C ALA A 8 -0.41 -6.50 22.63
N LYS A 9 -0.50 -7.68 23.24
CA LYS A 9 0.51 -8.74 23.12
C LYS A 9 0.68 -9.27 21.69
N GLU A 10 -0.40 -9.34 20.92
CA GLU A 10 -0.35 -9.75 19.51
C GLU A 10 0.29 -8.67 18.64
N ILE A 11 0.06 -7.39 18.96
CA ILE A 11 0.71 -6.25 18.29
C ILE A 11 2.22 -6.28 18.56
N GLU A 12 2.62 -6.44 19.83
CA GLU A 12 4.04 -6.51 20.20
C GLU A 12 4.76 -7.66 19.49
N LYS A 13 4.13 -8.85 19.44
CA LYS A 13 4.68 -10.00 18.73
C LYS A 13 4.78 -9.77 17.22
N LYS A 14 3.78 -9.11 16.62
CA LYS A 14 3.71 -8.89 15.16
C LYS A 14 4.79 -7.92 14.69
N TYR A 15 5.05 -6.86 15.45
CA TYR A 15 5.97 -5.80 15.04
C TYR A 15 7.33 -5.87 15.75
N GLY A 16 7.48 -6.73 16.77
CA GLY A 16 8.72 -6.87 17.53
C GLY A 16 9.06 -5.64 18.36
N ILE A 17 8.06 -4.86 18.78
CA ILE A 17 8.21 -3.60 19.52
C ILE A 17 7.30 -3.67 20.74
N SER A 18 7.86 -3.48 21.95
CA SER A 18 7.09 -3.42 23.18
C SER A 18 6.41 -2.06 23.39
N VAL A 19 5.38 -2.01 24.24
CA VAL A 19 4.76 -0.74 24.64
C VAL A 19 5.78 0.22 25.25
N SER A 20 6.64 -0.25 26.16
CA SER A 20 7.69 0.57 26.76
C SER A 20 8.63 1.20 25.74
N ARG A 21 8.88 0.49 24.61
CA ARG A 21 9.71 1.00 23.52
C ARG A 21 9.00 2.10 22.72
N LEU A 22 7.66 2.05 22.62
CA LEU A 22 6.89 3.12 22.01
C LEU A 22 6.95 4.39 22.87
N ASP A 23 6.82 4.24 24.19
CA ASP A 23 6.92 5.37 25.13
C ASP A 23 8.30 6.05 25.03
N GLU A 24 9.39 5.28 24.96
CA GLU A 24 10.74 5.82 24.73
C GLU A 24 10.86 6.57 23.39
N ILE A 25 10.24 6.05 22.33
CA ILE A 25 10.25 6.69 21.00
C ILE A 25 9.46 8.00 21.05
N GLU A 26 8.31 8.01 21.73
CA GLU A 26 7.47 9.19 21.90
C GLU A 26 8.20 10.29 22.69
N GLU A 27 8.82 9.94 23.82
CA GLU A 27 9.53 10.89 24.67
C GLU A 27 10.71 11.56 23.92
N ARG A 28 11.45 10.76 23.15
CA ARG A 28 12.55 11.24 22.31
C ARG A 28 12.04 12.13 21.18
N ALA A 29 10.98 11.70 20.49
CA ALA A 29 10.36 12.49 19.44
C ALA A 29 9.81 13.83 19.95
N ALA A 30 9.23 13.87 21.16
CA ALA A 30 8.75 15.09 21.81
C ALA A 30 9.87 16.09 22.12
N ARG A 31 11.12 15.60 22.32
CA ARG A 31 12.34 16.42 22.44
C ARG A 31 12.98 16.77 21.09
N GLY A 32 12.41 16.30 19.97
CA GLY A 32 12.98 16.49 18.64
C GLY A 32 14.12 15.52 18.29
N GLU A 33 14.34 14.49 19.10
CA GLU A 33 15.36 13.46 18.84
C GLU A 33 14.80 12.37 17.91
N LEU A 34 14.92 12.58 16.61
CA LEU A 34 14.58 11.57 15.60
C LEU A 34 15.86 10.85 15.16
N PRO A 35 16.08 9.58 15.58
CA PRO A 35 17.30 8.86 15.24
C PRO A 35 17.37 8.54 13.74
N GLY A 36 18.58 8.68 13.16
CA GLY A 36 18.87 8.41 11.76
C GLY A 36 19.22 9.67 10.97
N GLU A 37 19.76 9.49 9.78
CA GLU A 37 19.95 10.60 8.84
C GLU A 37 18.65 10.81 8.06
N PRO A 38 18.20 12.07 7.88
CA PRO A 38 17.08 12.35 6.99
C PRO A 38 17.36 11.78 5.59
N GLY A 39 16.45 10.93 5.11
CA GLY A 39 16.45 10.53 3.71
C GLY A 39 16.20 11.71 2.76
N PRO A 40 16.39 11.52 1.45
CA PRO A 40 16.07 12.55 0.47
C PRO A 40 14.61 13.01 0.63
N VAL A 41 14.42 14.32 0.74
CA VAL A 41 13.08 14.93 0.84
C VAL A 41 12.42 14.87 -0.53
N SER A 42 11.42 14.01 -0.69
CA SER A 42 10.52 14.04 -1.85
C SER A 42 9.23 14.78 -1.48
N ALA A 43 8.89 15.85 -2.19
CA ALA A 43 7.61 16.51 -2.01
C ALA A 43 6.47 15.65 -2.58
N GLY A 44 5.39 15.50 -1.80
CA GLY A 44 4.16 14.83 -2.23
C GLY A 44 4.09 13.35 -1.85
N ARG A 45 3.14 12.63 -2.48
CA ARG A 45 2.90 11.21 -2.21
C ARG A 45 4.03 10.36 -2.81
N PRO A 46 4.59 9.39 -2.08
CA PRO A 46 5.58 8.46 -2.63
C PRO A 46 5.09 7.82 -3.93
N LEU A 47 6.00 7.67 -4.89
CA LEU A 47 5.72 7.09 -6.20
C LEU A 47 5.39 5.60 -6.05
N LYS A 48 4.25 5.15 -6.59
CA LYS A 48 3.78 3.76 -6.49
C LYS A 48 4.82 2.73 -6.97
N PHE A 49 5.66 3.09 -7.94
CA PHE A 49 6.68 2.20 -8.53
C PHE A 49 8.06 2.87 -8.61
N GLY A 50 8.36 3.86 -7.75
CA GLY A 50 9.65 4.56 -7.75
C GLY A 50 9.90 5.46 -8.98
N THR A 51 8.96 5.55 -9.91
CA THR A 51 9.01 6.43 -11.10
C THR A 51 7.67 7.10 -11.36
N ALA A 52 7.71 8.24 -12.06
CA ALA A 52 6.53 8.98 -12.46
C ALA A 52 5.69 8.14 -13.45
N LEU A 53 4.38 8.04 -13.20
CA LEU A 53 3.48 7.26 -14.05
C LEU A 53 2.86 8.14 -15.13
N LYS A 54 2.72 7.58 -16.32
CA LYS A 54 1.89 8.15 -17.38
C LYS A 54 0.49 7.55 -17.31
N MET A 55 -0.52 8.37 -17.60
CA MET A 55 -1.90 7.91 -17.67
C MET A 55 -2.12 7.11 -18.96
N VAL A 56 -2.73 5.94 -18.82
CA VAL A 56 -3.22 5.12 -19.94
C VAL A 56 -4.70 4.90 -19.68
N GLY A 57 -5.55 5.30 -20.63
CA GLY A 57 -7.00 5.24 -20.47
C GLY A 57 -7.72 5.08 -21.80
N TYR A 58 -8.88 4.45 -21.74
CA TYR A 58 -9.83 4.28 -22.85
C TYR A 58 -11.26 4.23 -22.27
N LYS A 59 -12.26 4.48 -23.12
CA LYS A 59 -13.67 4.32 -22.75
C LYS A 59 -14.11 2.91 -23.05
N GLU A 60 -14.99 2.38 -22.20
CA GLU A 60 -15.49 1.02 -22.31
C GLU A 60 -16.98 0.97 -21.96
N VAL A 61 -17.68 -0.06 -22.43
CA VAL A 61 -19.10 -0.29 -22.13
C VAL A 61 -19.28 -0.62 -20.64
N PRO A 62 -20.32 -0.10 -19.95
CA PRO A 62 -20.50 -0.30 -18.51
C PRO A 62 -20.50 -1.78 -18.09
N GLU A 63 -21.11 -2.66 -18.88
CA GLU A 63 -21.21 -4.10 -18.60
C GLU A 63 -19.83 -4.76 -18.54
N ILE A 64 -18.91 -4.30 -19.39
CA ILE A 64 -17.53 -4.77 -19.41
C ILE A 64 -16.76 -4.21 -18.21
N VAL A 65 -16.97 -2.94 -17.85
CA VAL A 65 -16.35 -2.34 -16.64
C VAL A 65 -16.77 -3.12 -15.39
N GLU A 66 -18.04 -3.48 -15.26
CA GLU A 66 -18.52 -4.30 -14.16
C GLU A 66 -17.92 -5.71 -14.16
N ALA A 67 -17.77 -6.32 -15.35
CA ALA A 67 -17.12 -7.63 -15.47
C ALA A 67 -15.65 -7.57 -15.03
N ILE A 68 -14.93 -6.49 -15.38
CA ILE A 68 -13.57 -6.22 -14.92
C ILE A 68 -13.55 -6.10 -13.40
N ASP A 69 -14.45 -5.32 -12.80
CA ASP A 69 -14.50 -5.13 -11.35
C ASP A 69 -14.80 -6.41 -10.58
N ARG A 70 -15.79 -7.20 -11.04
CA ARG A 70 -16.10 -8.51 -10.46
C ARG A 70 -14.89 -9.43 -10.52
N ARG A 71 -14.19 -9.48 -11.65
CA ARG A 71 -13.00 -10.31 -11.82
C ARG A 71 -11.85 -9.83 -10.93
N ALA A 72 -11.56 -8.54 -10.90
CA ALA A 72 -10.53 -7.96 -10.04
C ALA A 72 -10.83 -8.24 -8.55
N GLY A 73 -12.08 -8.04 -8.13
CA GLY A 73 -12.55 -8.36 -6.78
C GLY A 73 -12.38 -9.84 -6.42
N SER A 74 -12.68 -10.76 -7.34
CA SER A 74 -12.47 -12.20 -7.11
C SER A 74 -11.01 -12.60 -6.90
N LEU A 75 -10.07 -11.75 -7.35
CA LEU A 75 -8.62 -11.92 -7.21
C LEU A 75 -8.03 -11.11 -6.04
N GLY A 76 -8.86 -10.39 -5.28
CA GLY A 76 -8.40 -9.46 -4.24
C GLY A 76 -7.60 -8.27 -4.79
N MET A 77 -7.83 -7.89 -6.05
CA MET A 77 -7.12 -6.83 -6.74
C MET A 77 -8.00 -5.60 -6.97
N THR A 78 -7.38 -4.42 -7.07
CA THR A 78 -8.07 -3.25 -7.64
C THR A 78 -8.21 -3.40 -9.16
N ARG A 79 -9.20 -2.73 -9.76
CA ARG A 79 -9.33 -2.63 -11.23
C ARG A 79 -8.01 -2.28 -11.91
N SER A 80 -7.31 -1.28 -11.36
CA SER A 80 -6.05 -0.78 -11.94
C SER A 80 -4.89 -1.78 -11.83
N ASP A 81 -4.87 -2.60 -10.78
CA ASP A 81 -3.84 -3.63 -10.61
C ASP A 81 -4.14 -4.84 -11.50
N TYR A 82 -5.40 -5.23 -11.62
CA TYR A 82 -5.85 -6.26 -12.55
C TYR A 82 -5.50 -5.93 -14.01
N LEU A 83 -5.86 -4.73 -14.49
CA LEU A 83 -5.54 -4.30 -15.86
C LEU A 83 -4.03 -4.20 -16.10
N ARG A 84 -3.27 -3.71 -15.11
CA ARG A 84 -1.80 -3.65 -15.19
C ARG A 84 -1.17 -5.03 -15.27
N ASP A 85 -1.68 -6.00 -14.50
CA ASP A 85 -1.21 -7.38 -14.50
C ASP A 85 -1.47 -8.07 -15.85
N LEU A 86 -2.66 -7.89 -16.43
CA LEU A 86 -2.98 -8.41 -17.76
C LEU A 86 -2.01 -7.90 -18.83
N VAL A 87 -1.81 -6.58 -18.90
CA VAL A 87 -0.89 -5.98 -19.89
C VAL A 87 0.54 -6.47 -19.68
N ARG A 88 1.02 -6.57 -18.43
CA ARG A 88 2.37 -7.09 -18.15
C ARG A 88 2.52 -8.55 -18.56
N LYS A 89 1.51 -9.38 -18.32
CA LYS A 89 1.51 -10.80 -18.72
C LYS A 89 1.51 -10.97 -20.23
N ASP A 90 0.78 -10.12 -20.94
CA ASP A 90 0.76 -10.09 -22.40
C ASP A 90 2.14 -9.70 -22.96
N LEU A 91 2.70 -8.57 -22.50
CA LEU A 91 4.02 -8.10 -22.92
C LEU A 91 5.16 -9.08 -22.59
N ALA A 92 5.02 -9.86 -21.52
CA ALA A 92 6.02 -10.88 -21.17
C ALA A 92 5.99 -12.12 -22.08
N ARG A 93 4.94 -12.28 -22.90
CA ARG A 93 4.77 -13.39 -23.85
C ARG A 93 5.06 -13.01 -25.30
N ALA A 94 5.32 -11.73 -25.57
CA ALA A 94 5.60 -11.17 -26.88
C ALA A 94 7.11 -11.18 -27.16
#